data_AF-A0A512ASU3-F1
#
_entry.id   AF-A0A512ASU3-F1
#
_cell.length_a   1.000
_cell.length_b   1.000
_cell.length_c   1.000
_cell.angle_alpha   90.00
_cell.angle_beta   90.00
_cell.angle_gamma   90.00
#
_symmetry.space_group_name_H-M   'P 1'
#
loop_
_entity.id
_entity.type
_entity.pdbx_description
1 polymer ?
#
loop_
_entity_poly.entity_id
_entity_poly.type
_entity_poly.pdbx_seq_one_letter_code
_entity_poly.pdbx_strand_id
1 'polypeptide(L)'
;MKTTFNTLKLSTLALVLTFASTSCSLFEKKDDPKPAKNEVEYNGTKYEMDESLMVEYGAETLYGDDDTHYINDFYIANGNILYRNGTVEEVSGSFAIYTELVSNGTDKFNTGTFNYIDNGNDGSLSESQLEQKYKGKSVFGDAQIYIDTNGNRMLSDETPIHATGGTVKVSGSGNTYTLEYNLTLENGKTVRGSNSSSFSKING
;
A
#
# COMPACT_ATOMS: atom_id res chain seq x y z
N MET A 1 29.69 7.29 -84.89
CA MET A 1 29.65 8.75 -85.08
C MET A 1 29.61 9.40 -83.70
N LYS A 2 30.67 10.16 -83.36
CA LYS A 2 30.82 11.21 -82.32
C LYS A 2 30.46 10.94 -80.84
N THR A 3 31.53 10.88 -80.01
CA THR A 3 31.84 11.70 -78.80
C THR A 3 30.73 12.66 -78.29
N THR A 4 30.54 12.95 -76.98
CA THR A 4 31.43 13.62 -75.99
C THR A 4 30.64 13.79 -74.65
N PHE A 5 31.18 13.43 -73.47
CA PHE A 5 31.67 14.25 -72.34
C PHE A 5 30.72 15.20 -71.54
N ASN A 6 30.74 14.97 -70.21
CA ASN A 6 30.79 15.89 -69.05
C ASN A 6 29.78 17.04 -68.86
N THR A 7 29.21 17.13 -67.64
CA THR A 7 29.60 18.19 -66.68
C THR A 7 29.31 17.79 -65.24
N LEU A 8 30.38 17.79 -64.44
CA LEU A 8 30.39 17.83 -62.97
C LEU A 8 30.68 19.29 -62.58
N LYS A 9 29.83 19.94 -61.77
CA LYS A 9 30.18 21.13 -60.95
C LYS A 9 29.31 21.12 -59.68
N LEU A 10 29.88 20.83 -58.52
CA LEU A 10 30.54 21.74 -57.57
C LEU A 10 29.56 22.51 -56.66
N SER A 11 29.45 22.00 -55.43
CA SER A 11 29.58 22.73 -54.15
C SER A 11 28.78 24.01 -53.91
N THR A 12 27.93 23.99 -52.89
CA THR A 12 27.95 25.02 -51.84
C THR A 12 27.54 24.42 -50.49
N LEU A 13 28.54 24.23 -49.64
CA LEU A 13 28.41 24.02 -48.20
C LEU A 13 28.05 25.38 -47.59
N ALA A 14 26.88 25.50 -46.96
CA ALA A 14 26.54 26.64 -46.10
C ALA A 14 26.27 26.11 -44.69
N LEU A 15 27.35 26.11 -43.90
CA LEU A 15 27.33 25.94 -42.46
C LEU A 15 26.78 27.25 -41.85
N VAL A 16 25.58 27.20 -41.26
CA VAL A 16 25.09 28.27 -40.39
C VAL A 16 24.90 27.68 -38.99
N LEU A 17 25.91 27.86 -38.16
CA LEU A 17 25.81 27.82 -36.72
C LEU A 17 25.23 29.15 -36.24
N THR A 18 24.03 29.12 -35.67
CA THR A 18 23.57 30.12 -34.72
C THR A 18 23.15 29.43 -33.44
N PHE A 19 24.02 29.58 -32.45
CA PHE A 19 23.78 29.22 -31.06
C PHE A 19 22.81 30.20 -30.40
N ALA A 20 22.00 29.63 -29.51
CA ALA A 20 21.46 30.22 -28.29
C ALA A 20 20.41 31.34 -28.41
N SER A 21 19.14 30.93 -28.35
CA SER A 21 18.12 31.64 -27.58
C SER A 21 17.64 30.75 -26.44
N THR A 22 18.28 30.91 -25.28
CA THR A 22 17.66 30.93 -23.95
C THR A 22 16.43 30.03 -23.72
N SER A 23 16.67 28.79 -23.28
CA SER A 23 15.68 27.95 -22.61
C SER A 23 15.34 28.53 -21.24
N CYS A 24 14.46 29.53 -21.22
CA CYS A 24 13.71 29.93 -20.03
C CYS A 24 12.54 28.96 -19.83
N SER A 25 12.77 27.94 -19.01
CA SER A 25 11.87 27.56 -17.90
C SER A 25 12.66 26.71 -16.89
N LEU A 26 13.79 27.25 -16.44
CA LEU A 26 14.35 26.92 -15.12
C LEU A 26 13.37 27.47 -14.08
N PHE A 27 12.35 26.67 -13.76
CA PHE A 27 11.53 26.61 -12.55
C PHE A 27 10.30 25.77 -12.95
N GLU A 28 10.52 24.52 -13.35
CA GLU A 28 9.51 23.52 -13.02
C GLU A 28 9.41 23.60 -11.49
N LYS A 29 8.33 24.23 -11.03
CA LYS A 29 7.85 24.00 -9.67
C LYS A 29 7.93 22.49 -9.53
N LYS A 30 8.73 21.99 -8.58
CA LYS A 30 8.55 20.63 -8.11
C LYS A 30 7.07 20.60 -7.78
N ASP A 31 6.28 19.95 -8.63
CA ASP A 31 4.88 19.70 -8.31
C ASP A 31 4.95 19.12 -6.91
N ASP A 32 4.39 19.85 -5.94
CA ASP A 32 4.13 19.27 -4.63
C ASP A 32 3.51 17.91 -4.94
N PRO A 33 4.06 16.80 -4.39
CA PRO A 33 3.63 15.47 -4.77
C PRO A 33 2.12 15.46 -4.71
N LYS A 34 1.47 15.32 -5.88
CA LYS A 34 0.01 15.22 -5.93
C LYS A 34 -0.36 14.19 -4.87
N PRO A 35 -1.36 14.47 -4.00
CA PRO A 35 -1.79 13.48 -3.03
C PRO A 35 -1.97 12.17 -3.77
N ALA A 36 -1.32 11.11 -3.26
CA ALA A 36 -1.42 9.79 -3.86
C ALA A 36 -2.91 9.51 -4.03
N LYS A 37 -3.34 9.22 -5.26
CA LYS A 37 -4.74 8.88 -5.51
C LYS A 37 -5.08 7.72 -4.56
N ASN A 38 -6.12 7.87 -3.73
CA ASN A 38 -6.59 6.81 -2.85
C ASN A 38 -7.18 5.71 -3.72
N GLU A 39 -6.31 4.85 -4.21
CA GLU A 39 -6.60 3.87 -5.23
C GLU A 39 -5.80 2.61 -4.95
N VAL A 40 -6.49 1.48 -5.06
CA VAL A 40 -5.92 0.15 -5.00
C VAL A 40 -6.25 -0.58 -6.30
N GLU A 41 -5.28 -1.33 -6.81
CA GLU A 41 -5.44 -2.22 -7.95
C GLU A 41 -5.42 -3.68 -7.48
N TYR A 42 -6.49 -4.41 -7.82
CA TYR A 42 -6.59 -5.86 -7.70
C TYR A 42 -6.77 -6.47 -9.08
N ASN A 43 -5.84 -7.34 -9.48
CA ASN A 43 -5.91 -8.07 -10.75
C ASN A 43 -6.21 -7.16 -11.96
N GLY A 44 -5.56 -5.99 -12.03
CA GLY A 44 -5.74 -5.00 -13.10
C GLY A 44 -6.97 -4.09 -12.97
N THR A 45 -7.86 -4.35 -12.01
CA THR A 45 -9.02 -3.50 -11.73
C THR A 45 -8.69 -2.52 -10.62
N LYS A 46 -8.97 -1.24 -10.87
CA LYS A 46 -8.72 -0.14 -9.92
C LYS A 46 -9.97 0.17 -9.12
N TYR A 47 -9.79 0.37 -7.83
CA TYR A 47 -10.82 0.72 -6.86
C TYR A 47 -10.39 2.01 -6.16
N GLU A 48 -11.24 3.03 -6.21
CA GLU A 48 -11.03 4.25 -5.43
C GLU A 48 -11.53 4.02 -4.01
N MET A 49 -10.71 4.36 -3.00
CA MET A 49 -10.99 4.08 -1.60
C MET A 49 -11.41 5.38 -0.90
N ASP A 50 -12.57 5.37 -0.26
CA ASP A 50 -13.21 6.56 0.32
C ASP A 50 -13.38 6.50 1.83
N GLU A 51 -13.49 5.29 2.41
CA GLU A 51 -13.64 5.09 3.84
C GLU A 51 -12.44 4.40 4.48
N SER A 52 -12.13 4.83 5.70
CA SER A 52 -10.96 4.40 6.46
C SER A 52 -11.26 4.35 7.96
N LEU A 53 -11.04 3.19 8.58
CA LEU A 53 -11.23 2.94 10.01
C LEU A 53 -9.99 2.26 10.59
N MET A 54 -9.60 2.67 11.79
CA MET A 54 -8.54 2.06 12.58
C MET A 54 -9.11 1.60 13.91
N VAL A 55 -8.81 0.35 14.29
CA VAL A 55 -9.11 -0.20 15.62
C VAL A 55 -7.80 -0.31 16.37
N GLU A 56 -7.71 0.35 17.52
CA GLU A 56 -6.52 0.32 18.39
C GLU A 56 -6.73 -0.67 19.53
N TYR A 57 -5.92 -1.73 19.58
CA TYR A 57 -5.97 -2.74 20.66
C TYR A 57 -4.97 -2.46 21.77
N GLY A 58 -3.82 -1.87 21.44
CA GLY A 58 -2.77 -1.59 22.43
C GLY A 58 -1.59 -2.53 22.31
N ALA A 59 -0.91 -2.76 23.44
CA ALA A 59 0.30 -3.56 23.50
C ALA A 59 0.01 -5.07 23.53
N GLU A 60 0.88 -5.87 22.91
CA GLU A 60 0.79 -7.34 22.83
C GLU A 60 2.17 -7.99 22.96
N THR A 61 2.21 -9.21 23.50
CA THR A 61 3.38 -10.08 23.56
C THR A 61 3.50 -10.96 22.31
N LEU A 62 4.51 -10.72 21.45
CA LEU A 62 4.89 -11.67 20.40
C LEU A 62 5.99 -12.66 20.82
N TYR A 63 6.76 -12.31 21.85
CA TYR A 63 7.81 -13.12 22.44
C TYR A 63 8.04 -12.62 23.87
N GLY A 64 8.45 -13.52 24.75
CA GLY A 64 8.81 -13.25 26.13
C GLY A 64 7.60 -13.31 27.04
N ASP A 65 7.78 -12.74 28.22
CA ASP A 65 6.71 -12.64 29.24
C ASP A 65 6.11 -11.22 29.32
N ASP A 66 6.68 -10.26 28.61
CA ASP A 66 6.27 -8.85 28.62
C ASP A 66 5.70 -8.44 27.24
N ASP A 67 4.92 -7.36 27.21
CA ASP A 67 4.50 -6.76 25.94
C ASP A 67 5.72 -6.32 25.14
N THR A 68 5.68 -6.56 23.82
CA THR A 68 6.80 -6.26 22.92
C THR A 68 6.39 -5.44 21.70
N HIS A 69 5.11 -5.48 21.35
CA HIS A 69 4.56 -4.85 20.15
C HIS A 69 3.26 -4.12 20.45
N TYR A 70 2.76 -3.39 19.45
CA TYR A 70 1.52 -2.64 19.50
C TYR A 70 0.66 -2.97 18.27
N ILE A 71 -0.60 -3.33 18.49
CA ILE A 71 -1.52 -3.85 17.47
C ILE A 71 -2.59 -2.82 17.13
N ASN A 72 -2.70 -2.56 15.82
CA ASN A 72 -3.83 -1.87 15.23
C ASN A 72 -4.39 -2.66 14.04
N ASP A 73 -5.71 -2.70 13.94
CA ASP A 73 -6.38 -3.06 12.69
C ASP A 73 -6.61 -1.82 11.83
N PHE A 74 -6.49 -1.99 10.53
CA PHE A 74 -6.85 -1.00 9.53
C PHE A 74 -7.87 -1.60 8.56
N TYR A 75 -8.95 -0.87 8.35
CA TYR A 75 -9.96 -1.13 7.35
C TYR A 75 -9.95 0.02 6.35
N ILE A 76 -9.91 -0.31 5.06
CA ILE A 76 -10.20 0.65 3.99
C ILE A 76 -11.24 0.05 3.05
N ALA A 77 -12.22 0.85 2.62
CA ALA A 77 -13.29 0.40 1.73
C ALA A 77 -13.62 1.45 0.67
N ASN A 78 -14.33 1.02 -0.37
CA ASN A 78 -14.96 1.89 -1.38
C ASN A 78 -16.49 1.95 -1.18
N GLY A 79 -16.91 2.28 0.03
CA GLY A 79 -18.30 2.15 0.46
C GLY A 79 -18.48 2.67 1.87
N ASN A 80 -19.05 1.89 2.79
CA ASN A 80 -19.22 2.31 4.19
C ASN A 80 -18.73 1.25 5.16
N ILE A 81 -18.09 1.69 6.24
CA ILE A 81 -17.72 0.84 7.37
C ILE A 81 -18.62 1.21 8.55
N LEU A 82 -19.57 0.34 8.89
CA LEU A 82 -20.43 0.49 10.06
C LEU A 82 -19.76 -0.17 11.26
N TYR A 83 -19.63 0.58 12.35
CA TYR A 83 -19.14 0.07 13.61
C TYR A 83 -20.02 0.54 14.77
N ARG A 84 -20.11 -0.28 15.82
CA ARG A 84 -20.85 0.01 17.04
C ARG A 84 -20.11 -0.56 18.23
N ASN A 85 -20.03 0.22 19.30
CA ASN A 85 -19.44 -0.21 20.58
C ASN A 85 -18.00 -0.77 20.46
N GLY A 86 -17.18 -0.21 19.57
CA GLY A 86 -15.79 -0.65 19.37
C GLY A 86 -15.62 -1.81 18.38
N THR A 87 -16.70 -2.32 17.79
CA THR A 87 -16.64 -3.45 16.84
C THR A 87 -17.15 -3.05 15.47
N VAL A 88 -16.51 -3.52 14.41
CA VAL A 88 -17.00 -3.42 13.03
C VAL A 88 -18.21 -4.37 12.88
N GLU A 89 -19.38 -3.81 12.59
CA GLU A 89 -20.61 -4.60 12.40
C GLU A 89 -20.79 -5.00 10.93
N GLU A 90 -20.45 -4.11 10.00
CA GLU A 90 -20.69 -4.31 8.57
C GLU A 90 -19.70 -3.51 7.73
N VAL A 91 -19.25 -4.10 6.61
CA VAL A 91 -18.51 -3.38 5.58
C VAL A 91 -19.29 -3.51 4.28
N SER A 92 -19.71 -2.38 3.73
CA SER A 92 -20.42 -2.31 2.45
C SER A 92 -19.54 -1.67 1.39
N GLY A 93 -19.75 -2.05 0.12
CA GLY A 93 -18.95 -1.56 -1.00
C GLY A 93 -18.79 -2.62 -2.07
N SER A 94 -17.86 -2.42 -3.00
CA SER A 94 -17.45 -3.46 -3.94
C SER A 94 -16.05 -4.01 -3.68
N PHE A 95 -15.27 -3.35 -2.82
CA PHE A 95 -13.91 -3.71 -2.46
C PHE A 95 -13.53 -3.17 -1.08
N ALA A 96 -12.93 -4.02 -0.25
CA ALA A 96 -12.33 -3.60 1.02
C ALA A 96 -11.05 -4.37 1.31
N ILE A 97 -10.19 -3.74 2.11
CA ILE A 97 -8.99 -4.35 2.68
C ILE A 97 -9.07 -4.23 4.19
N TYR A 98 -8.83 -5.34 4.86
CA TYR A 98 -8.52 -5.40 6.28
C TYR A 98 -7.05 -5.79 6.45
N THR A 99 -6.34 -5.17 7.39
CA THR A 99 -5.00 -5.59 7.81
C THR A 99 -4.80 -5.41 9.31
N GLU A 100 -4.37 -6.46 9.99
CA GLU A 100 -3.87 -6.39 11.37
C GLU A 100 -2.36 -6.10 11.33
N LEU A 101 -1.95 -4.95 11.85
CA LEU A 101 -0.56 -4.51 11.82
C LEU A 101 0.02 -4.52 13.24
N VAL A 102 1.10 -5.27 13.41
CA VAL A 102 1.81 -5.42 14.69
C VAL A 102 3.14 -4.66 14.62
N SER A 103 3.18 -3.49 15.25
CA SER A 103 4.33 -2.59 15.21
C SER A 103 5.28 -2.85 16.38
N ASN A 104 6.59 -2.75 16.16
CA ASN A 104 7.57 -2.90 17.24
C ASN A 104 7.46 -1.78 18.29
N GLY A 105 7.46 -2.15 19.58
CA GLY A 105 7.32 -1.24 20.73
C GLY A 105 5.91 -1.27 21.34
N THR A 106 5.76 -0.75 22.55
CA THR A 106 4.55 -0.97 23.40
C THR A 106 3.74 0.28 23.72
N ASP A 107 4.31 1.48 23.57
CA ASP A 107 3.64 2.70 24.04
C ASP A 107 2.56 3.20 23.07
N LYS A 108 2.77 2.97 21.77
CA LYS A 108 1.90 3.44 20.67
C LYS A 108 2.24 2.71 19.38
N PHE A 109 1.32 2.79 18.42
CA PHE A 109 1.56 2.31 17.07
C PHE A 109 2.71 3.07 16.39
N ASN A 110 3.74 2.32 15.98
CA ASN A 110 4.90 2.85 15.26
C ASN A 110 4.77 2.58 13.75
N THR A 111 4.83 3.65 12.94
CA THR A 111 4.77 3.55 11.49
C THR A 111 6.09 2.99 10.91
N GLY A 112 6.03 2.43 9.71
CA GLY A 112 7.17 1.76 9.08
C GLY A 112 6.73 0.77 8.00
N THR A 113 7.63 -0.14 7.64
CA THR A 113 7.33 -1.25 6.74
C THR A 113 7.02 -2.50 7.55
N PHE A 114 5.82 -3.03 7.36
CA PHE A 114 5.34 -4.27 7.95
C PHE A 114 5.51 -5.36 6.91
N ASN A 115 6.20 -6.44 7.28
CA ASN A 115 6.44 -7.58 6.41
C ASN A 115 5.49 -8.71 6.78
N TYR A 116 5.00 -9.43 5.76
CA TYR A 116 4.16 -10.60 5.99
C TYR A 116 4.91 -11.66 6.80
N ILE A 117 4.19 -12.29 7.72
CA ILE A 117 4.63 -13.45 8.48
C ILE A 117 3.59 -14.57 8.35
N ASP A 118 4.07 -15.80 8.24
CA ASP A 118 3.23 -16.98 8.33
C ASP A 118 3.21 -17.46 9.79
N ASN A 119 2.13 -17.13 10.51
CA ASN A 119 1.95 -17.47 11.92
C ASN A 119 1.66 -18.96 12.13
N GLY A 120 1.23 -19.68 11.09
CA GLY A 120 0.82 -21.09 11.20
C GLY A 120 1.94 -22.02 11.68
N ASN A 121 3.20 -21.59 11.54
CA ASN A 121 4.37 -22.38 11.90
C ASN A 121 5.01 -21.99 13.26
N ASP A 122 4.51 -20.94 13.91
CA ASP A 122 5.21 -20.33 15.05
C ASP A 122 4.97 -21.03 16.38
N GLY A 123 3.87 -21.78 16.52
CA GLY A 123 3.57 -22.51 17.75
C GLY A 123 4.60 -23.59 18.13
N SER A 124 5.54 -23.89 17.23
CA SER A 124 6.65 -24.83 17.47
C SER A 124 7.99 -24.14 17.81
N LEU A 125 8.06 -22.82 17.72
CA LEU A 125 9.29 -22.07 17.98
C LEU A 125 9.51 -21.90 19.48
N SER A 126 10.78 -21.99 19.89
CA SER A 126 11.17 -21.61 21.24
C SER A 126 11.11 -20.10 21.42
N GLU A 127 11.07 -19.65 22.67
CA GLU A 127 11.09 -18.24 23.04
C GLU A 127 12.24 -17.46 22.37
N SER A 128 13.47 -17.98 22.45
CA SER A 128 14.62 -17.37 21.77
C SER A 128 14.49 -17.30 20.24
N GLN A 129 13.75 -18.23 19.62
CA GLN A 129 13.49 -18.22 18.18
C GLN A 129 12.44 -17.16 17.81
N LEU A 130 11.39 -17.01 18.63
CA LEU A 130 10.40 -15.94 18.49
C LEU A 130 11.06 -14.57 18.66
N GLU A 131 11.88 -14.39 19.69
CA GLU A 131 12.63 -13.15 19.90
C GLU A 131 13.53 -12.84 18.69
N GLN A 132 14.30 -13.82 18.18
CA GLN A 132 15.11 -13.62 16.97
C GLN A 132 14.25 -13.27 15.74
N LYS A 133 13.06 -13.85 15.65
CA LYS A 133 12.13 -13.63 14.55
C LYS A 133 11.52 -12.23 14.61
N TYR A 134 11.15 -11.72 15.77
CA TYR A 134 10.30 -10.53 15.91
C TYR A 134 10.96 -9.30 16.50
N LYS A 135 12.03 -9.44 17.30
CA LYS A 135 12.67 -8.31 17.97
C LYS A 135 13.08 -7.20 17.00
N GLY A 136 12.58 -6.00 17.23
CA GLY A 136 12.88 -4.82 16.42
C GLY A 136 12.16 -4.78 15.06
N LYS A 137 11.17 -5.65 14.81
CA LYS A 137 10.50 -5.77 13.51
C LYS A 137 9.01 -5.49 13.64
N SER A 138 8.47 -4.81 12.64
CA SER A 138 7.03 -4.66 12.45
C SER A 138 6.54 -5.67 11.41
N VAL A 139 5.41 -6.31 11.68
CA VAL A 139 4.93 -7.49 10.96
C VAL A 139 3.41 -7.46 10.80
N PHE A 140 2.89 -8.25 9.87
CA PHE A 140 1.46 -8.54 9.79
C PHE A 140 1.26 -10.01 9.44
N GLY A 141 0.38 -10.68 10.18
CA GLY A 141 -0.02 -12.07 9.93
C GLY A 141 -1.36 -12.18 9.22
N ASP A 142 -2.22 -11.16 9.36
CA ASP A 142 -3.55 -11.14 8.76
C ASP A 142 -3.74 -9.92 7.86
N ALA A 143 -4.08 -10.19 6.61
CA ALA A 143 -4.51 -9.20 5.65
C ALA A 143 -5.52 -9.87 4.70
N GLN A 144 -6.69 -9.26 4.56
CA GLN A 144 -7.85 -9.85 3.90
C GLN A 144 -8.41 -8.89 2.87
N ILE A 145 -8.77 -9.44 1.72
CA ILE A 145 -9.37 -8.70 0.61
C ILE A 145 -10.80 -9.18 0.43
N TYR A 146 -11.74 -8.25 0.46
CA TYR A 146 -13.15 -8.50 0.25
C TYR A 146 -13.58 -7.91 -1.09
N ILE A 147 -14.36 -8.66 -1.87
CA ILE A 147 -14.83 -8.26 -3.20
C ILE A 147 -16.29 -8.65 -3.30
N ASP A 148 -17.15 -7.72 -3.69
CA ASP A 148 -18.57 -8.00 -3.92
C ASP A 148 -18.73 -8.87 -5.18
N THR A 149 -19.01 -10.17 -5.00
CA THR A 149 -19.12 -11.12 -6.10
C THR A 149 -20.57 -11.32 -6.54
N ASN A 150 -21.53 -10.98 -5.67
CA ASN A 150 -22.95 -11.23 -5.90
C ASN A 150 -23.76 -9.95 -6.23
N GLY A 151 -23.17 -8.77 -6.06
CA GLY A 151 -23.75 -7.47 -6.38
C GLY A 151 -24.65 -6.87 -5.29
N ASN A 152 -24.71 -7.46 -4.10
CA ASN A 152 -25.51 -6.96 -2.98
C ASN A 152 -24.82 -5.84 -2.18
N ARG A 153 -23.53 -5.59 -2.45
CA ARG A 153 -22.67 -4.61 -1.76
C ARG A 153 -22.50 -4.83 -0.26
N MET A 154 -22.71 -6.05 0.21
CA MET A 154 -22.50 -6.46 1.61
C MET A 154 -21.25 -7.33 1.63
N LEU A 155 -20.10 -6.75 1.98
CA LEU A 155 -18.82 -7.47 1.95
C LEU A 155 -18.66 -8.42 3.12
N SER A 156 -19.46 -8.28 4.18
CA SER A 156 -19.53 -9.24 5.29
C SER A 156 -20.07 -10.61 4.87
N ASP A 157 -20.85 -10.68 3.79
CA ASP A 157 -21.37 -11.93 3.22
C ASP A 157 -20.32 -12.65 2.34
N GLU A 158 -19.23 -11.97 1.99
CA GLU A 158 -18.21 -12.47 1.07
C GLU A 158 -17.13 -13.27 1.81
N THR A 159 -16.63 -14.33 1.18
CA THR A 159 -15.47 -15.05 1.70
C THR A 159 -14.21 -14.22 1.42
N PRO A 160 -13.45 -13.78 2.43
CA PRO A 160 -12.24 -13.01 2.20
C PRO A 160 -11.18 -13.83 1.46
N ILE A 161 -10.36 -13.14 0.68
CA ILE A 161 -9.14 -13.69 0.08
C ILE A 161 -7.96 -13.28 0.95
N HIS A 162 -7.26 -14.25 1.51
CA HIS A 162 -6.15 -13.98 2.43
C HIS A 162 -4.84 -13.64 1.71
N ALA A 163 -4.05 -12.73 2.30
CA ALA A 163 -2.68 -12.50 1.90
C ALA A 163 -1.78 -13.66 2.35
N THR A 164 -0.84 -14.05 1.49
CA THR A 164 0.17 -15.08 1.76
C THR A 164 1.59 -14.52 1.66
N GLY A 165 1.73 -13.21 1.54
CA GLY A 165 3.01 -12.56 1.33
C GLY A 165 2.87 -11.07 1.03
N GLY A 166 4.00 -10.36 1.12
CA GLY A 166 4.10 -8.96 0.72
C GLY A 166 4.42 -8.02 1.87
N THR A 167 4.12 -6.74 1.64
CA THR A 167 4.43 -5.65 2.56
C THR A 167 3.28 -4.67 2.66
N VAL A 168 3.08 -4.11 3.86
CA VAL A 168 2.27 -2.91 4.08
C VAL A 168 3.21 -1.83 4.62
N LYS A 169 3.33 -0.71 3.92
CA LYS A 169 4.11 0.42 4.39
C LYS A 169 3.18 1.49 4.93
N VAL A 170 3.37 1.86 6.19
CA VAL A 170 2.59 2.88 6.87
C VAL A 170 3.46 4.10 7.11
N SER A 171 2.90 5.28 6.87
CA SER A 171 3.48 6.57 7.24
C SER A 171 2.39 7.51 7.74
N GLY A 172 2.77 8.64 8.36
CA GLY A 172 1.81 9.56 8.99
C GLY A 172 1.82 9.46 10.52
N SER A 173 0.85 10.11 11.15
CA SER A 173 0.75 10.21 12.61
C SER A 173 -0.65 10.66 13.06
N GLY A 174 -0.94 10.44 14.35
CA GLY A 174 -2.26 10.74 14.92
C GLY A 174 -3.31 9.84 14.29
N ASN A 175 -4.32 10.44 13.66
CA ASN A 175 -5.34 9.70 12.93
C ASN A 175 -5.16 9.81 11.41
N THR A 176 -4.07 10.39 10.91
CA THR A 176 -3.85 10.55 9.47
C THR A 176 -2.70 9.66 9.04
N TYR A 177 -3.01 8.64 8.25
CA TYR A 177 -2.06 7.66 7.78
C TYR A 177 -2.09 7.52 6.27
N THR A 178 -0.93 7.16 5.73
CA THR A 178 -0.82 6.63 4.37
C THR A 178 -0.41 5.17 4.48
N LEU A 179 -1.27 4.28 3.99
CA LEU A 179 -1.00 2.85 3.85
C LEU A 179 -0.70 2.57 2.37
N GLU A 180 0.45 1.96 2.09
CA GLU A 180 0.86 1.51 0.78
C GLU A 180 0.95 -0.03 0.80
N TYR A 181 0.12 -0.66 -0.03
CA TYR A 181 -0.02 -2.11 -0.11
C TYR A 181 0.78 -2.66 -1.27
N ASN A 182 1.47 -3.77 -1.02
CA ASN A 182 2.03 -4.65 -2.04
C ASN A 182 1.89 -6.09 -1.56
N LEU A 183 0.73 -6.68 -1.79
CA LEU A 183 0.33 -7.97 -1.25
C LEU A 183 0.29 -9.05 -2.35
N THR A 184 0.63 -10.27 -1.96
CA THR A 184 0.36 -11.49 -2.72
C THR A 184 -0.73 -12.27 -2.00
N LEU A 185 -1.71 -12.76 -2.73
CA LEU A 185 -2.88 -13.45 -2.18
C LEU A 185 -2.86 -14.95 -2.45
N GLU A 186 -3.62 -15.71 -1.67
CA GLU A 186 -3.72 -17.18 -1.77
C GLU A 186 -4.24 -17.68 -3.13
N ASN A 187 -5.02 -16.86 -3.84
CA ASN A 187 -5.51 -17.16 -5.19
C ASN A 187 -4.48 -16.82 -6.30
N GLY A 188 -3.23 -16.49 -5.93
CA GLY A 188 -2.14 -16.14 -6.84
C GLY A 188 -2.25 -14.75 -7.44
N LYS A 189 -3.21 -13.92 -7.02
CA LYS A 189 -3.35 -12.52 -7.44
C LYS A 189 -2.56 -11.59 -6.52
N THR A 190 -2.50 -10.33 -6.91
CA THR A 190 -1.81 -9.27 -6.16
C THR A 190 -2.72 -8.09 -5.92
N VAL A 191 -2.47 -7.40 -4.81
CA VAL A 191 -3.07 -6.10 -4.48
C VAL A 191 -1.96 -5.07 -4.34
N ARG A 192 -2.10 -3.95 -5.05
CA ARG A 192 -1.12 -2.85 -5.01
C ARG A 192 -1.81 -1.51 -4.97
N GLY A 193 -1.28 -0.55 -4.23
CA GLY A 193 -1.81 0.81 -4.23
C GLY A 193 -1.61 1.50 -2.91
N SER A 194 -2.31 2.61 -2.71
CA SER A 194 -2.19 3.37 -1.49
C SER A 194 -3.48 4.07 -1.10
N ASN A 195 -3.70 4.22 0.20
CA ASN A 195 -4.73 5.08 0.76
C ASN A 195 -4.06 6.05 1.74
N SER A 196 -4.20 7.35 1.48
CA SER A 196 -3.78 8.45 2.36
C SER A 196 -5.04 9.18 2.84
N SER A 197 -5.40 8.99 4.10
CA SER A 197 -6.66 9.51 4.65
C SER A 197 -6.58 9.73 6.16
N SER A 198 -7.58 10.42 6.68
CA SER A 198 -7.84 10.44 8.12
C SER A 198 -8.73 9.27 8.48
N PHE A 199 -8.23 8.41 9.36
CA PHE A 199 -8.91 7.22 9.85
C PHE A 199 -9.85 7.61 10.99
N SER A 200 -11.10 7.17 10.91
CA SER A 200 -11.93 7.06 12.12
C SER A 200 -11.21 6.12 13.07
N LYS A 201 -11.17 6.46 14.37
CA LYS A 201 -10.49 5.63 15.38
C LYS A 201 -11.51 5.11 16.38
N ILE A 202 -11.46 3.81 16.62
CA ILE A 202 -12.15 3.14 17.73
C ILE A 202 -11.16 2.31 18.55
N ASN A 203 -11.51 2.03 19.79
CA ASN A 203 -10.73 1.15 20.65
C ASN A 203 -11.30 -0.26 20.55
N GLY A 204 -10.42 -1.25 20.38
CA GLY A 204 -10.74 -2.67 20.37
C GLY A 204 -10.84 -3.27 21.77
#